data_AF-A0A3D9URY4-F1
#
_entry.id   AF-A0A3D9URY4-F1
#
_cell.length_a   1.000
_cell.length_b   1.000
_cell.length_c   1.000
_cell.angle_alpha   90.00
_cell.angle_beta   90.00
_cell.angle_gamma   90.00
#
_symmetry.space_group_name_H-M   'P 1'
#
loop_
_entity.id
_entity.type
_entity.pdbx_description
1 polymer ?
#
loop_
_entity_poly.entity_id
_entity_poly.type
_entity_poly.pdbx_seq_one_letter_code
_entity_poly.pdbx_strand_id
1 'polypeptide(L)'
;MMRVSKILAVLSTLSVLAGCATAEQPAPESRMSPSARSAQSATSSQSTVVGNQSVPVPAAASMVCGPEIGESLQRQLRLGHEPEGASSWDGKRFECTFRLPDGPLVLVVLAHGSQAAAAQSLATQRSQLAGARPIIGLAAFGLPAAQADSGVVLFARDAFTLRVDSTWMTPPIGPFERSRRDFAYSIAADVIACWQEHH
;
A
#
# COMPACT_ATOMS: atom_id res chain seq x y z
N MET A 1 29.92 -50.05 -17.97
CA MET A 1 29.06 -50.86 -17.07
C MET A 1 27.96 -49.97 -16.52
N MET A 2 26.70 -50.32 -16.82
CA MET A 2 25.47 -49.62 -16.42
C MET A 2 25.21 -49.75 -14.92
N ARG A 3 24.61 -48.72 -14.31
CA ARG A 3 23.49 -48.91 -13.36
C ARG A 3 22.45 -47.79 -13.54
N VAL A 4 21.31 -48.21 -14.06
CA VAL A 4 20.02 -47.51 -14.08
C VAL A 4 19.38 -47.66 -12.70
N SER A 5 18.77 -46.61 -12.17
CA SER A 5 17.74 -46.76 -11.14
C SER A 5 16.59 -45.79 -11.34
N LYS A 6 15.42 -46.34 -11.14
CA LYS A 6 14.10 -45.94 -11.63
C LYS A 6 13.23 -45.52 -10.45
N ILE A 7 12.37 -44.53 -10.71
CA ILE A 7 10.98 -44.38 -10.21
C ILE A 7 10.82 -43.94 -8.74
N LEU A 8 10.14 -42.81 -8.52
CA LEU A 8 8.76 -42.80 -8.00
C LEU A 8 8.08 -41.45 -8.25
N ALA A 9 6.91 -41.51 -8.88
CA ALA A 9 6.02 -40.40 -9.14
C ALA A 9 5.25 -40.02 -7.88
N VAL A 10 5.14 -38.73 -7.58
CA VAL A 10 4.28 -38.21 -6.50
C VAL A 10 3.07 -37.53 -7.14
N LEU A 11 1.88 -38.11 -6.91
CA LEU A 11 0.60 -37.50 -7.21
C LEU A 11 0.44 -36.25 -6.33
N SER A 12 0.23 -35.08 -6.93
CA SER A 12 -0.22 -33.88 -6.22
C SER A 12 -1.69 -33.61 -6.54
N THR A 13 -2.48 -33.68 -5.47
CA THR A 13 -3.90 -33.42 -5.34
C THR A 13 -4.24 -31.95 -5.67
N LEU A 14 -5.23 -31.73 -6.54
CA LEU A 14 -5.85 -30.42 -6.76
C LEU A 14 -6.70 -30.05 -5.54
N SER A 15 -6.37 -28.94 -4.87
CA SER A 15 -7.26 -28.28 -3.91
C SER A 15 -8.08 -27.21 -4.63
N VAL A 16 -9.40 -27.36 -4.57
CA VAL A 16 -10.41 -26.47 -5.16
C VAL A 16 -10.53 -25.20 -4.32
N LEU A 17 -10.64 -24.06 -5.01
CA LEU A 17 -10.86 -22.73 -4.46
C LEU A 17 -12.19 -22.64 -3.68
N ALA A 18 -12.14 -22.12 -2.46
CA ALA A 18 -13.32 -21.64 -1.74
C ALA A 18 -13.42 -20.11 -1.94
N GLY A 19 -14.58 -19.66 -2.42
CA GLY A 19 -14.83 -18.30 -2.91
C GLY A 19 -15.12 -17.27 -1.83
N CYS A 20 -14.95 -16.00 -2.21
CA CYS A 20 -15.43 -14.82 -1.51
C CYS A 20 -16.96 -14.87 -1.36
N ALA A 21 -17.45 -14.81 -0.12
CA ALA A 21 -18.86 -14.67 0.18
C ALA A 21 -19.22 -13.17 0.20
N THR A 22 -20.04 -12.74 -0.76
CA THR A 22 -20.76 -11.46 -0.75
C THR A 22 -21.92 -11.56 0.23
N ALA A 23 -21.97 -10.69 1.24
CA ALA A 23 -23.12 -10.56 2.11
C ALA A 23 -24.19 -9.68 1.42
N GLU A 24 -25.29 -10.31 1.02
CA GLU A 24 -26.49 -9.66 0.50
C GLU A 24 -27.41 -9.30 1.68
N GLN A 25 -27.67 -8.01 1.87
CA GLN A 25 -28.54 -7.49 2.93
C GLN A 25 -29.99 -7.35 2.39
N PRO A 26 -31.01 -7.91 3.06
CA PRO A 26 -32.39 -7.77 2.63
C PRO A 26 -32.96 -6.38 2.97
N ALA A 27 -33.73 -5.84 2.03
CA ALA A 27 -34.50 -4.61 2.15
C ALA A 27 -35.74 -4.80 3.06
N PRO A 28 -36.15 -3.76 3.82
CA PRO A 28 -37.48 -3.73 4.42
C PRO A 28 -38.53 -3.10 3.50
N GLU A 29 -39.65 -3.81 3.34
CA GLU A 29 -40.81 -3.46 2.54
C GLU A 29 -41.78 -2.54 3.31
N SER A 30 -42.09 -1.40 2.68
CA SER A 30 -43.35 -0.63 2.60
C SER A 30 -44.36 -0.63 3.77
N ARG A 31 -44.68 0.56 4.28
CA ARG A 31 -46.08 0.97 4.56
C ARG A 31 -46.33 2.43 4.18
N MET A 32 -47.46 2.63 3.52
CA MET A 32 -47.97 3.85 2.90
C MET A 32 -49.08 4.48 3.75
N SER A 33 -49.14 5.81 3.89
CA SER A 33 -50.38 6.63 3.89
C SER A 33 -50.16 8.12 4.28
N PRO A 34 -51.10 9.05 3.95
CA PRO A 34 -50.74 10.31 3.28
C PRO A 34 -51.11 11.63 4.02
N SER A 35 -50.71 12.73 3.36
CA SER A 35 -51.27 14.12 3.37
C SER A 35 -51.00 15.04 4.56
N ALA A 36 -50.33 16.18 4.30
CA ALA A 36 -50.92 17.53 4.38
C ALA A 36 -49.91 18.63 3.97
N ARG A 37 -50.48 19.72 3.42
CA ARG A 37 -49.86 20.95 2.89
C ARG A 37 -49.04 21.74 3.91
N SER A 38 -48.03 22.47 3.47
CA SER A 38 -47.99 23.95 3.51
C SER A 38 -46.66 24.52 3.03
N ALA A 39 -46.75 25.66 2.34
CA ALA A 39 -45.65 26.47 1.83
C ALA A 39 -44.91 27.22 2.94
N GLN A 40 -43.61 27.47 2.73
CA GLN A 40 -42.98 28.75 3.09
C GLN A 40 -41.60 28.89 2.43
N SER A 41 -41.46 29.99 1.70
CA SER A 41 -40.21 30.54 1.19
C SER A 41 -39.35 31.04 2.35
N ALA A 42 -38.03 30.81 2.29
CA ALA A 42 -37.05 31.61 3.00
C ALA A 42 -35.75 31.69 2.19
N THR A 43 -35.54 32.88 1.64
CA THR A 43 -34.29 33.44 1.11
C THR A 43 -33.22 33.53 2.23
N SER A 44 -31.95 33.64 1.82
CA SER A 44 -30.74 34.05 2.59
C SER A 44 -29.90 32.85 3.09
N SER A 45 -28.59 32.72 2.90
CA SER A 45 -27.55 33.66 2.44
C SER A 45 -26.42 32.87 1.78
N GLN A 46 -25.90 33.41 0.67
CA GLN A 46 -24.57 33.06 0.18
C GLN A 46 -23.54 33.42 1.25
N SER A 47 -22.86 32.41 1.80
CA SER A 47 -21.56 32.61 2.42
C SER A 47 -20.53 32.10 1.45
N THR A 48 -19.92 33.02 0.72
CA THR A 48 -18.77 32.78 -0.16
C THR A 48 -17.59 32.45 0.73
N VAL A 49 -17.43 31.17 1.09
CA VAL A 49 -16.17 30.68 1.64
C VAL A 49 -15.19 30.71 0.48
N VAL A 50 -14.23 31.64 0.54
CA VAL A 50 -13.01 31.57 -0.28
C VAL A 50 -12.26 30.33 0.18
N GLY A 51 -12.61 29.19 -0.42
CA GLY A 51 -12.00 27.91 -0.13
C GLY A 51 -10.57 27.91 -0.63
N ASN A 52 -9.62 27.90 0.31
CA ASN A 52 -8.26 27.47 0.04
C ASN A 52 -8.36 26.01 -0.41
N GLN A 53 -8.42 25.77 -1.73
CA GLN A 53 -8.62 24.43 -2.27
C GLN A 53 -7.35 23.60 -2.00
N SER A 54 -7.33 22.91 -0.87
CA SER A 54 -6.34 21.88 -0.57
C SER A 54 -6.44 20.82 -1.66
N VAL A 55 -5.32 20.58 -2.36
CA VAL A 55 -5.23 19.50 -3.35
C VAL A 55 -5.60 18.18 -2.67
N PRO A 56 -6.66 17.47 -3.11
CA PRO A 56 -7.06 16.22 -2.50
C PRO A 56 -5.93 15.18 -2.53
N VAL A 57 -5.86 14.33 -1.51
CA VAL A 57 -4.92 13.22 -1.50
C VAL A 57 -5.40 12.16 -2.50
N PRO A 58 -4.57 11.71 -3.46
CA PRO A 58 -4.92 10.60 -4.34
C PRO A 58 -5.09 9.30 -3.54
N ALA A 59 -6.10 8.48 -3.88
CA ALA A 59 -6.36 7.20 -3.19
C ALA A 59 -5.14 6.27 -3.15
N ALA A 60 -4.46 6.09 -4.29
CA ALA A 60 -3.19 5.36 -4.38
C ALA A 60 -2.07 5.89 -3.47
N ALA A 61 -2.10 7.18 -3.10
CA ALA A 61 -1.15 7.73 -2.14
C ALA A 61 -1.58 7.43 -0.71
N SER A 62 -2.85 7.64 -0.36
CA SER A 62 -3.34 7.45 1.02
C SER A 62 -3.42 5.99 1.47
N MET A 63 -3.59 5.04 0.55
CA MET A 63 -3.72 3.61 0.88
C MET A 63 -2.50 3.02 1.60
N VAL A 64 -1.32 3.64 1.48
CA VAL A 64 -0.11 3.17 2.21
C VAL A 64 -0.22 3.40 3.72
N CYS A 65 -1.21 4.17 4.16
CA CYS A 65 -1.61 4.38 5.54
C CYS A 65 -2.95 3.72 5.88
N GLY A 66 -3.49 2.91 4.96
CA GLY A 66 -4.76 2.21 5.11
C GLY A 66 -4.66 0.97 5.98
N PRO A 67 -5.81 0.39 6.36
CA PRO A 67 -5.89 -0.77 7.23
C PRO A 67 -5.18 -1.99 6.65
N GLU A 68 -5.12 -2.15 5.33
CA GLU A 68 -4.44 -3.28 4.69
C GLU A 68 -2.95 -3.36 5.07
N ILE A 69 -2.30 -2.18 5.20
CA ILE A 69 -0.89 -2.09 5.61
C ILE A 69 -0.75 -2.29 7.12
N GLY A 70 -1.65 -1.70 7.91
CA GLY A 70 -1.72 -1.93 9.36
C GLY A 70 -1.86 -3.41 9.69
N GLU A 71 -2.83 -4.09 9.09
CA GLU A 71 -3.05 -5.53 9.27
C GLU A 71 -1.84 -6.37 8.83
N SER A 72 -1.19 -5.99 7.71
CA SER A 72 0.02 -6.68 7.28
C SER A 72 1.12 -6.55 8.33
N LEU A 73 1.36 -5.34 8.86
CA LEU A 73 2.33 -5.11 9.92
C LEU A 73 2.00 -5.89 11.19
N GLN A 74 0.73 -5.93 11.59
CA GLN A 74 0.26 -6.72 12.72
C GLN A 74 0.64 -8.20 12.55
N ARG A 75 0.33 -8.80 11.40
CA ARG A 75 0.64 -10.21 11.12
C ARG A 75 2.14 -10.47 11.06
N GLN A 76 2.86 -9.62 10.33
CA GLN A 76 4.28 -9.78 10.07
C GLN A 76 5.16 -9.62 11.32
N LEU A 77 4.75 -8.75 12.25
CA LEU A 77 5.47 -8.49 13.49
C LEU A 77 4.83 -9.17 14.71
N ARG A 78 3.71 -9.87 14.53
CA ARG A 78 2.89 -10.48 15.60
C ARG A 78 2.51 -9.47 16.69
N LEU A 79 2.07 -8.29 16.26
CA LEU A 79 1.62 -7.25 17.18
C LEU A 79 0.29 -7.64 17.81
N GLY A 80 0.07 -7.21 19.06
CA GLY A 80 -1.19 -7.46 19.77
C GLY A 80 -2.40 -6.70 19.20
N HIS A 81 -2.16 -5.65 18.43
CA HIS A 81 -3.17 -4.84 17.76
C HIS A 81 -2.61 -4.28 16.44
N GLU A 82 -3.51 -3.82 15.59
CA GLU A 82 -3.15 -3.14 14.34
C GLU A 82 -2.46 -1.80 14.64
N PRO A 83 -1.25 -1.53 14.11
CA PRO A 83 -0.59 -0.25 14.29
C PRO A 83 -1.23 0.80 13.37
N GLU A 84 -1.57 1.95 13.94
CA GLU A 84 -2.04 3.11 13.17
C GLU A 84 -0.85 3.92 12.62
N GLY A 85 -0.98 4.38 11.38
CA GLY A 85 0.01 5.25 10.73
C GLY A 85 -0.34 6.72 10.90
N ALA A 86 0.65 7.55 11.25
CA ALA A 86 0.51 9.01 11.23
C ALA A 86 0.82 9.52 9.81
N SER A 87 -0.11 10.23 9.18
CA SER A 87 0.03 10.70 7.79
C SER A 87 0.14 12.21 7.63
N SER A 88 0.77 12.62 6.51
CA SER A 88 0.79 14.01 6.04
C SER A 88 0.79 14.07 4.51
N TRP A 89 0.25 15.17 3.97
CA TRP A 89 0.18 15.45 2.54
C TRP A 89 0.52 16.91 2.25
N ASP A 90 1.43 17.15 1.31
CA ASP A 90 1.87 18.50 0.91
C ASP A 90 1.42 18.92 -0.51
N GLY A 91 0.55 18.13 -1.15
CA GLY A 91 0.11 18.31 -2.54
C GLY A 91 0.86 17.46 -3.57
N LYS A 92 1.98 16.85 -3.21
CA LYS A 92 2.77 15.96 -4.10
C LYS A 92 3.43 14.78 -3.39
N ARG A 93 3.64 14.86 -2.08
CA ARG A 93 4.27 13.87 -1.23
C ARG A 93 3.29 13.49 -0.14
N PHE A 94 2.90 12.22 -0.15
CA PHE A 94 2.20 11.59 0.95
C PHE A 94 3.21 10.82 1.79
N GLU A 95 3.21 11.03 3.09
CA GLU A 95 4.06 10.32 4.02
C GLU A 95 3.20 9.68 5.10
N CYS A 96 3.45 8.42 5.40
CA CYS A 96 2.83 7.68 6.49
C CYS A 96 3.93 7.05 7.34
N THR A 97 3.90 7.31 8.65
CA THR A 97 4.86 6.76 9.61
C THR A 97 4.16 5.83 10.59
N PHE A 98 4.61 4.58 10.65
CA PHE A 98 4.20 3.62 11.67
C PHE A 98 5.25 3.59 12.78
N ARG A 99 4.79 3.70 14.03
CA ARG A 99 5.64 3.52 15.22
C ARG A 99 5.54 2.07 15.67
N LEU A 100 6.62 1.31 15.47
CA LEU A 100 6.66 -0.14 15.73
C LEU A 100 7.67 -0.44 16.85
N PRO A 101 7.58 -1.61 17.50
CA PRO A 101 8.50 -1.98 18.58
C PRO A 101 9.98 -1.91 18.21
N ASP A 102 10.31 -2.32 16.98
CA ASP A 102 11.69 -2.36 16.48
C ASP A 102 12.18 -1.01 15.94
N GLY A 103 11.35 0.05 15.98
CA GLY A 103 11.66 1.37 15.43
C GLY A 103 10.65 1.84 14.38
N PRO A 104 10.74 3.09 13.91
CA PRO A 104 9.77 3.62 12.95
C PRO A 104 9.98 3.03 11.55
N LEU A 105 8.85 2.76 10.89
CA LEU A 105 8.77 2.43 9.47
C LEU A 105 8.10 3.61 8.75
N VAL A 106 8.73 4.11 7.69
CA VAL A 106 8.21 5.27 6.93
C VAL A 106 7.89 4.85 5.50
N LEU A 107 6.66 5.11 5.07
CA LEU A 107 6.19 4.91 3.70
C LEU A 107 5.94 6.28 3.08
N VAL A 108 6.48 6.50 1.88
CA VAL A 108 6.31 7.74 1.13
C VAL A 108 5.81 7.42 -0.26
N VAL A 109 4.78 8.14 -0.69
CA VAL A 109 4.31 8.13 -2.09
C VAL A 109 4.50 9.51 -2.68
N LEU A 110 5.24 9.58 -3.79
CA LEU A 110 5.37 10.79 -4.60
C LEU A 110 4.41 10.70 -5.79
N ALA A 111 3.55 11.71 -5.94
CA ALA A 111 2.70 11.89 -7.11
C ALA A 111 3.46 12.64 -8.20
N HIS A 112 3.31 12.17 -9.44
CA HIS A 112 3.92 12.75 -10.62
C HIS A 112 2.85 12.99 -11.70
N GLY A 113 3.20 13.75 -12.74
CA GLY A 113 2.30 14.01 -13.86
C GLY A 113 2.19 12.86 -14.87
N SER A 114 3.07 11.85 -14.79
CA SER A 114 3.10 10.72 -15.72
C SER A 114 3.91 9.54 -15.18
N GLN A 115 3.72 8.37 -15.81
CA GLN A 115 4.51 7.18 -15.52
C GLN A 115 6.00 7.35 -15.83
N ALA A 116 6.34 8.04 -16.91
CA ALA A 116 7.73 8.36 -17.23
C ALA A 116 8.38 9.23 -16.15
N ALA A 117 7.65 10.22 -15.61
CA ALA A 117 8.12 11.06 -14.52
C ALA A 117 8.31 10.27 -13.21
N ALA A 118 7.44 9.31 -12.91
CA ALA A 118 7.60 8.40 -11.78
C ALA A 118 8.85 7.50 -11.92
N ALA A 119 9.06 6.90 -13.09
CA ALA A 119 10.26 6.10 -13.37
C ALA A 119 11.55 6.93 -13.24
N GLN A 120 11.55 8.17 -13.73
CA GLN A 120 12.68 9.09 -13.59
C GLN A 120 12.93 9.50 -12.13
N SER A 121 11.86 9.73 -11.36
CA SER A 121 11.93 10.00 -9.91
C SER A 121 12.57 8.83 -9.17
N LEU A 122 12.15 7.59 -9.45
CA LEU A 122 12.77 6.40 -8.87
C LEU A 122 14.25 6.30 -9.22
N ALA A 123 14.62 6.52 -10.49
CA ALA A 123 16.01 6.50 -10.92
C ALA A 123 16.88 7.53 -10.17
N THR A 124 16.31 8.72 -9.92
CA THR A 124 16.95 9.81 -9.17
C THR A 124 17.10 9.45 -7.68
N GLN A 125 16.06 8.91 -7.05
CA GLN A 125 16.14 8.47 -5.66
C GLN A 125 17.15 7.32 -5.49
N ARG A 126 17.18 6.38 -6.44
CA ARG A 126 18.15 5.28 -6.44
C ARG A 126 19.59 5.78 -6.51
N SER A 127 19.89 6.79 -7.34
CA SER A 127 21.27 7.30 -7.46
C SER A 127 21.77 8.02 -6.20
N GLN A 128 20.86 8.48 -5.34
CA GLN A 128 21.18 9.11 -4.05
C GLN A 128 21.34 8.10 -2.91
N LEU A 129 20.94 6.84 -3.11
CA LEU A 129 21.02 5.79 -2.11
C LEU A 129 22.30 4.97 -2.29
N ALA A 130 23.20 5.08 -1.31
CA ALA A 130 24.43 4.31 -1.30
C ALA A 130 24.15 2.80 -1.36
N GLY A 131 24.81 2.11 -2.29
CA GLY A 131 24.65 0.66 -2.49
C GLY A 131 23.30 0.23 -3.06
N ALA A 132 22.46 1.15 -3.53
CA ALA A 132 21.18 0.80 -4.12
C ALA A 132 21.35 0.10 -5.47
N ARG A 133 20.65 -1.03 -5.63
CA ARG A 133 20.64 -1.85 -6.84
C ARG A 133 19.21 -2.01 -7.37
N PRO A 134 19.02 -2.12 -8.70
CA PRO A 134 17.73 -2.46 -9.27
C PRO A 134 17.22 -3.81 -8.77
N ILE A 135 15.90 -3.95 -8.65
CA ILE A 135 15.22 -5.24 -8.59
C ILE A 135 14.71 -5.54 -10.00
N ILE A 136 14.94 -6.75 -10.51
CA ILE A 136 14.72 -7.08 -11.92
C ILE A 136 13.68 -8.20 -12.07
N GLY A 137 12.90 -8.12 -13.15
CA GLY A 137 11.99 -9.18 -13.57
C GLY A 137 10.82 -9.37 -12.62
N LEU A 138 10.45 -10.62 -12.37
CA LEU A 138 9.28 -10.96 -11.55
C LEU A 138 9.46 -10.58 -10.07
N ALA A 139 10.69 -10.48 -9.58
CA ALA A 139 10.96 -9.95 -8.23
C ALA A 139 10.59 -8.47 -8.10
N ALA A 140 10.42 -7.75 -9.22
CA ALA A 140 9.92 -6.38 -9.24
C ALA A 140 8.47 -6.31 -9.74
N PHE A 141 7.76 -7.43 -9.86
CA PHE A 141 6.41 -7.48 -10.45
C PHE A 141 6.35 -6.91 -11.88
N GLY A 142 7.47 -6.89 -12.60
CA GLY A 142 7.59 -6.24 -13.92
C GLY A 142 7.67 -4.71 -13.87
N LEU A 143 7.74 -4.10 -12.68
CA LEU A 143 7.80 -2.66 -12.46
C LEU A 143 9.26 -2.17 -12.32
N PRO A 144 9.54 -0.88 -12.59
CA PRO A 144 10.77 -0.25 -12.14
C PRO A 144 10.87 -0.30 -10.62
N ALA A 145 11.93 -0.92 -10.09
CA ALA A 145 12.13 -1.07 -8.65
C ALA A 145 13.62 -1.07 -8.27
N ALA A 146 13.91 -0.72 -7.03
CA ALA A 146 15.26 -0.72 -6.48
C ALA A 146 15.26 -0.97 -4.98
N GLN A 147 16.38 -1.45 -4.47
CA GLN A 147 16.57 -1.64 -3.03
C GLN A 147 17.99 -1.33 -2.59
N ALA A 148 18.15 -0.90 -1.35
CA ALA A 148 19.42 -0.72 -0.67
C ALA A 148 19.48 -1.60 0.59
N ASP A 149 20.67 -2.12 0.90
CA ASP A 149 20.87 -2.95 2.10
C ASP A 149 20.62 -2.18 3.41
N SER A 150 20.61 -0.85 3.35
CA SER A 150 20.24 0.02 4.48
C SER A 150 18.79 -0.12 4.94
N GLY A 151 17.89 -0.67 4.11
CA GLY A 151 16.46 -0.78 4.44
C GLY A 151 15.53 0.08 3.59
N VAL A 152 15.97 0.52 2.41
CA VAL A 152 15.12 1.30 1.51
C VAL A 152 14.72 0.46 0.31
N VAL A 153 13.42 0.44 -0.01
CA VAL A 153 12.88 -0.17 -1.22
C VAL A 153 12.05 0.85 -1.98
N LEU A 154 12.25 0.91 -3.29
CA LEU A 154 11.59 1.84 -4.21
C LEU A 154 10.82 1.06 -5.27
N PHE A 155 9.62 1.52 -5.60
CA PHE A 155 8.83 1.06 -6.76
C PHE A 155 8.24 2.26 -7.50
N ALA A 156 8.11 2.16 -8.81
CA ALA A 156 7.31 3.10 -9.61
C ALA A 156 6.16 2.34 -10.26
N ARG A 157 4.93 2.81 -10.05
CA ARG A 157 3.70 2.28 -10.65
C ARG A 157 2.81 3.45 -11.03
N ASP A 158 2.23 3.41 -12.23
CA ASP A 158 1.47 4.51 -12.80
C ASP A 158 2.23 5.83 -12.67
N ALA A 159 1.55 6.92 -12.31
CA ALA A 159 2.18 8.22 -12.08
C ALA A 159 2.76 8.38 -10.65
N PHE A 160 3.11 7.30 -9.95
CA PHE A 160 3.56 7.35 -8.55
C PHE A 160 4.88 6.64 -8.31
N THR A 161 5.65 7.16 -7.35
CA THR A 161 6.82 6.47 -6.79
C THR A 161 6.56 6.14 -5.32
N LEU A 162 6.66 4.86 -4.96
CA LEU A 162 6.68 4.37 -3.59
C LEU A 162 8.11 4.31 -3.07
N ARG A 163 8.32 4.77 -1.84
CA ARG A 163 9.49 4.48 -1.02
C ARG A 163 9.04 3.87 0.31
N VAL A 164 9.56 2.68 0.62
CA VAL A 164 9.46 2.06 1.94
C VAL A 164 10.81 2.17 2.61
N ASP A 165 10.84 2.71 3.82
CA ASP A 165 12.07 3.03 4.55
C ASP A 165 12.05 2.44 5.97
N SER A 166 12.85 1.41 6.18
CA SER A 166 13.08 0.74 7.47
C SER A 166 14.47 1.02 8.05
N THR A 167 15.15 2.07 7.57
CA THR A 167 16.54 2.39 7.98
C THR A 167 16.68 2.63 9.48
N TRP A 168 15.63 3.14 10.12
CA TRP A 168 15.55 3.42 11.55
C TRP A 168 15.09 2.24 12.41
N MET A 169 14.79 1.09 11.80
CA MET A 169 14.45 -0.11 12.54
C MET A 169 15.70 -0.84 13.02
N THR A 170 15.63 -1.53 14.16
CA THR A 170 16.74 -2.29 14.72
C THR A 170 16.57 -3.75 14.34
N PRO A 171 17.46 -4.33 13.50
CA PRO A 171 17.41 -5.77 13.23
C PRO A 171 17.90 -6.58 14.43
N PRO A 172 17.44 -7.84 14.60
CA PRO A 172 16.46 -8.54 13.78
C PRO A 172 15.05 -7.95 13.89
N ILE A 173 14.34 -7.80 12.77
CA ILE A 173 12.99 -7.22 12.76
C ILE A 173 11.94 -8.34 12.88
N GLY A 174 11.16 -8.27 13.95
CA GLY A 174 10.07 -9.20 14.24
C GLY A 174 10.50 -10.65 14.46
N PRO A 175 9.53 -11.57 14.59
CA PRO A 175 9.75 -12.96 14.98
C PRO A 175 10.41 -13.85 13.91
N PHE A 176 10.63 -13.31 12.70
CA PHE A 176 11.24 -14.03 11.58
C PHE A 176 12.69 -13.57 11.31
N GLU A 177 13.26 -12.80 12.23
CA GLU A 177 14.65 -12.34 12.21
C GLU A 177 15.09 -11.67 10.90
N ARG A 178 14.21 -10.85 10.32
CA ARG A 178 14.45 -10.24 9.01
C ARG A 178 15.44 -9.09 9.07
N SER A 179 16.19 -8.93 7.99
CA SER A 179 16.96 -7.71 7.74
C SER A 179 16.04 -6.53 7.45
N ARG A 180 16.55 -5.31 7.59
CA ARG A 180 15.83 -4.07 7.20
C ARG A 180 15.35 -4.13 5.76
N ARG A 181 16.22 -4.55 4.84
CA ARG A 181 15.92 -4.66 3.41
C ARG A 181 14.80 -5.65 3.15
N ASP A 182 14.87 -6.85 3.74
CA ASP A 182 13.88 -7.90 3.48
C ASP A 182 12.52 -7.53 4.08
N PHE A 183 12.50 -6.84 5.23
CA PHE A 183 11.28 -6.27 5.80
C PHE A 183 10.69 -5.15 4.93
N ALA A 184 11.51 -4.20 4.48
CA ALA A 184 11.04 -3.13 3.60
C ALA A 184 10.50 -3.68 2.26
N TYR A 185 11.14 -4.72 1.72
CA TYR A 185 10.67 -5.38 0.49
C TYR A 185 9.33 -6.08 0.68
N SER A 186 9.11 -6.78 1.81
CA SER A 186 7.81 -7.42 2.06
C SER A 186 6.69 -6.40 2.19
N ILE A 187 6.92 -5.29 2.88
CA ILE A 187 5.90 -4.22 2.99
C ILE A 187 5.67 -3.56 1.62
N ALA A 188 6.72 -3.32 0.83
CA ALA A 188 6.55 -2.80 -0.53
C ALA A 188 5.72 -3.75 -1.40
N ALA A 189 5.93 -5.07 -1.29
CA ALA A 189 5.14 -6.07 -2.01
C ALA A 189 3.66 -6.03 -1.61
N ASP A 190 3.35 -5.90 -0.31
CA ASP A 190 1.97 -5.76 0.17
C ASP A 190 1.30 -4.50 -0.41
N VAL A 191 2.01 -3.37 -0.38
CA VAL A 191 1.54 -2.11 -0.96
C VAL A 191 1.27 -2.27 -2.47
N ILE A 192 2.17 -2.91 -3.22
CA ILE A 192 1.99 -3.14 -4.66
C ILE A 192 0.81 -4.07 -4.94
N ALA A 193 0.58 -5.08 -4.11
CA ALA A 193 -0.55 -6.00 -4.24
C ALA A 193 -1.89 -5.30 -4.01
N CYS A 194 -1.94 -4.34 -3.07
CA CYS A 194 -3.14 -3.57 -2.76
C CYS A 194 -3.31 -2.31 -3.61
N TRP A 195 -2.35 -2.00 -4.50
CA TRP A 195 -2.29 -0.73 -5.21
C TRP A 195 -3.51 -0.52 -6.09
N GLN A 196 -4.33 0.48 -5.75
CA GLN A 196 -5.48 0.88 -6.55
C GLN A 196 -5.01 1.76 -7.70
N GLU A 197 -5.34 1.35 -8.92
CA GLU A 197 -4.98 2.09 -10.13
C GLU A 197 -5.74 3.43 -10.19
N HIS A 198 -5.05 4.47 -10.65
CA HIS A 198 -5.70 5.70 -11.10
C HIS A 198 -5.87 5.62 -12.61
N HIS A 199 -7.12 5.59 -13.08
CA HIS A 199 -7.48 5.74 -14.49
C HIS A 199 -7.92 7.18 -14.79
#